data_AF-A0AAD7THW3-F1
#
_entry.id   AF-A0AAD7THW3-F1
#
_cell.length_a   1.000
_cell.length_b   1.000
_cell.length_c   1.000
_cell.angle_alpha   90.00
_cell.angle_beta   90.00
_cell.angle_gamma   90.00
#
_symmetry.space_group_name_H-M   'P 1'
#
loop_
_entity.id
_entity.type
_entity.pdbx_description
1 polymer ?
#
loop_
_entity_poly.entity_id
_entity_poly.type
_entity_poly.pdbx_seq_one_letter_code
_entity_poly.pdbx_strand_id
1 'polypeptide(L)'
;MTPPPVNTAQRERAQLAKSPPKELDREFETTRRYAEAAKEVGKAESVPVVDLWENLYEAAGREEEKLEDFLTDGLHLNEKGYAIVFEGLEKTIKDAYPEYHYDNLQSVFMYFDLIAENPDKYMELTKKRSAFAHS
;
A
#
# COMPACT_ATOMS: atom_id res chain seq x y z
N MET A 1 -5.14 -4.38 4.56
CA MET A 1 -3.87 -3.87 5.14
C MET A 1 -4.14 -3.40 6.55
N THR A 2 -3.20 -3.56 7.47
CA THR A 2 -3.31 -3.07 8.86
C THR A 2 -3.09 -1.54 8.90
N PRO A 3 -3.64 -0.83 9.91
CA PRO A 3 -3.22 0.54 10.17
C PRO A 3 -1.71 0.60 10.46
N PRO A 4 -0.97 1.57 9.87
CA PRO A 4 0.45 1.75 10.17
C PRO A 4 0.68 2.19 11.64
N PRO A 5 1.89 2.06 12.17
CA PRO A 5 2.20 2.57 13.50
C PRO A 5 2.17 4.11 13.48
N VAL A 6 2.04 4.72 14.66
CA VAL A 6 2.06 6.19 14.81
C VAL A 6 3.30 6.59 15.60
N ASN A 7 3.87 7.75 15.29
CA ASN A 7 4.88 8.36 16.15
C ASN A 7 4.18 9.39 17.04
N THR A 8 3.95 9.06 18.31
CA THR A 8 3.16 9.88 19.23
C THR A 8 3.81 11.23 19.51
N ALA A 9 5.14 11.27 19.66
CA ALA A 9 5.87 12.52 19.90
C ALA A 9 5.83 13.46 18.68
N GLN A 10 6.00 12.93 17.46
CA GLN A 10 5.83 13.70 16.23
C GLN A 10 4.38 14.16 16.05
N ARG A 11 3.41 13.28 16.37
CA ARG A 11 1.98 13.59 16.26
C ARG A 11 1.55 14.66 17.24
N GLU A 12 2.01 14.62 18.48
CA GLU A 12 1.75 15.62 19.49
C GLU A 12 2.27 16.99 19.04
N ARG A 13 3.52 17.06 18.57
CA ARG A 13 4.10 18.27 17.97
C ARG A 13 3.22 18.81 16.84
N ALA A 14 2.74 17.93 15.95
CA ALA A 14 1.87 18.31 14.83
C ALA A 14 0.46 18.77 15.26
N GLN A 15 -0.09 18.24 16.36
CA GLN A 15 -1.38 18.65 16.90
C GLN A 15 -1.31 20.00 17.62
N LEU A 16 -0.24 20.22 18.38
CA LEU A 16 0.01 21.48 19.09
C LEU A 16 0.27 22.65 18.13
N ALA A 17 0.83 22.37 16.95
CA ALA A 17 1.07 23.37 15.90
C ALA A 17 -0.21 23.86 15.17
N LYS A 18 -1.38 23.27 15.43
CA LYS A 18 -2.66 23.67 14.81
C LYS A 18 -3.24 24.92 15.47
N SER A 19 -4.21 25.54 14.79
CA SER A 19 -4.98 26.67 15.32
C SER A 19 -6.49 26.38 15.23
N PRO A 20 -7.19 26.15 16.37
CA PRO A 20 -6.63 26.04 17.72
C PRO A 20 -5.76 24.78 17.89
N PRO A 21 -4.82 24.77 18.87
CA PRO A 21 -4.07 23.57 19.21
C PRO A 21 -5.00 22.41 19.57
N LYS A 22 -4.59 21.19 19.25
CA LYS A 22 -5.32 19.97 19.56
C LYS A 22 -4.51 19.08 20.48
N GLU A 23 -5.20 18.24 21.23
CA GLU A 23 -4.60 17.19 22.04
C GLU A 23 -4.14 16.02 21.16
N LEU A 24 -3.27 15.17 21.71
CA LEU A 24 -2.87 13.92 21.09
C LEU A 24 -4.10 13.04 20.87
N ASP A 25 -4.30 12.56 19.64
CA ASP A 25 -5.51 11.84 19.22
C ASP A 25 -5.27 10.36 18.95
N ARG A 26 -4.03 9.87 19.06
CA ARG A 26 -3.63 8.49 18.74
C ARG A 26 -2.53 8.02 19.69
N GLU A 27 -2.53 6.73 19.98
CA GLU A 27 -1.52 6.07 20.82
C GLU A 27 -0.91 4.90 20.07
N PHE A 28 0.39 4.67 20.28
CA PHE A 28 1.15 3.58 19.67
C PHE A 28 0.56 2.19 19.96
N GLU A 29 0.29 1.88 21.22
CA GLU A 29 -0.28 0.57 21.60
C GLU A 29 -1.71 0.38 21.10
N THR A 30 -2.49 1.46 21.05
CA THR A 30 -3.85 1.39 20.49
C THR A 30 -3.81 1.06 19.01
N THR A 31 -2.92 1.67 18.20
CA THR A 31 -2.81 1.32 16.78
C THR A 31 -2.32 -0.11 16.58
N ARG A 32 -1.40 -0.61 17.42
CA ARG A 32 -0.97 -2.02 17.40
C ARG A 32 -2.14 -2.98 17.62
N ARG A 33 -3.01 -2.71 18.60
CA ARG A 33 -4.19 -3.54 18.86
C ARG A 33 -5.15 -3.59 17.67
N TYR A 34 -5.33 -2.47 16.98
CA TYR A 34 -6.14 -2.44 15.75
C TYR A 34 -5.46 -3.18 14.59
N ALA A 35 -4.13 -3.12 14.50
CA ALA A 35 -3.37 -3.92 13.52
C ALA A 35 -3.57 -5.42 13.74
N GLU A 36 -3.41 -5.90 14.97
CA GLU A 36 -3.68 -7.30 15.32
C GLU A 36 -5.12 -7.70 15.00
N ALA A 37 -6.11 -6.87 15.36
CA ALA A 37 -7.51 -7.15 15.06
C ALA A 37 -7.78 -7.24 13.55
N ALA A 38 -7.16 -6.38 12.74
CA ALA A 38 -7.30 -6.43 11.28
C ALA A 38 -6.68 -7.71 10.68
N LYS A 39 -5.59 -8.23 11.25
CA LYS A 39 -5.00 -9.51 10.84
C LYS A 39 -5.91 -10.69 11.17
N GLU A 40 -6.51 -10.69 12.36
CA GLU A 40 -7.45 -11.74 12.76
C GLU A 40 -8.70 -11.76 11.85
N VAL A 41 -9.22 -10.59 11.47
CA VAL A 41 -10.31 -10.51 10.48
C VAL A 41 -9.87 -11.06 9.12
N GLY A 42 -8.70 -10.68 8.62
CA GLY A 42 -8.19 -11.21 7.35
C GLY A 42 -8.05 -12.73 7.36
N LYS A 43 -7.54 -13.28 8.47
CA LYS A 43 -7.45 -14.73 8.68
C LYS A 43 -8.84 -15.39 8.69
N ALA A 44 -9.81 -14.82 9.41
CA ALA A 44 -11.17 -15.36 9.49
C ALA A 44 -11.88 -15.37 8.12
N GLU A 45 -11.68 -14.31 7.32
CA GLU A 45 -12.27 -14.16 6.00
C GLU A 45 -11.44 -14.82 4.88
N SER A 46 -10.31 -15.45 5.20
CA SER A 46 -9.35 -15.99 4.23
C SER A 46 -8.88 -14.96 3.20
N VAL A 47 -8.73 -13.71 3.63
CA VAL A 47 -8.22 -12.59 2.84
C VAL A 47 -6.79 -12.24 3.30
N PRO A 48 -5.79 -12.24 2.40
CA PRO A 48 -4.44 -11.82 2.72
C PRO A 48 -4.38 -10.38 3.25
N VAL A 49 -3.56 -10.15 4.27
CA VAL A 49 -3.39 -8.83 4.90
C VAL A 49 -1.93 -8.41 4.82
N VAL A 50 -1.70 -7.24 4.22
CA VAL A 50 -0.42 -6.53 4.34
C VAL A 50 -0.30 -5.97 5.76
N ASP A 51 0.67 -6.45 6.53
CA ASP A 51 0.93 -5.98 7.90
C ASP A 51 1.84 -4.74 7.90
N LEU A 52 1.26 -3.58 7.63
CA LEU A 52 1.98 -2.31 7.61
C LEU A 52 2.50 -1.90 8.98
N TRP A 53 1.81 -2.30 10.05
CA TRP A 53 2.26 -2.02 11.41
C TRP A 53 3.64 -2.64 11.66
N GLU A 54 3.76 -3.95 11.45
CA GLU A 54 5.01 -4.66 11.67
C GLU A 54 6.09 -4.23 10.66
N ASN A 55 5.74 -4.12 9.37
CA ASN A 55 6.70 -3.74 8.34
C ASN A 55 7.35 -2.37 8.59
N LEU A 56 6.57 -1.36 8.97
CA LEU A 56 7.10 -0.02 9.26
C LEU A 56 7.85 0.02 10.58
N TYR A 57 7.40 -0.72 11.59
CA TYR A 57 8.09 -0.75 12.88
C TYR A 57 9.43 -1.47 12.80
N GLU A 58 9.51 -2.58 12.05
CA GLU A 58 10.76 -3.26 11.73
C GLU A 58 11.71 -2.37 10.92
N ALA A 59 11.20 -1.67 9.90
CA ALA A 59 12.00 -0.72 9.11
C ALA A 59 12.55 0.45 9.95
N ALA A 60 11.85 0.82 11.02
CA ALA A 60 12.27 1.79 12.02
C ALA A 60 13.16 1.19 13.13
N GLY A 61 13.63 -0.06 12.99
CA GLY A 61 14.47 -0.71 13.99
C GLY A 61 13.76 -1.01 15.31
N ARG A 62 12.42 -1.09 15.28
CA ARG A 62 11.55 -1.21 16.44
C ARG A 62 11.68 -0.05 17.44
N GLU A 63 12.00 1.14 16.94
CA GLU A 63 12.04 2.38 17.73
C GLU A 63 10.92 3.32 17.25
N GLU A 64 9.99 3.69 18.14
CA GLU A 64 8.86 4.57 17.77
C GLU A 64 9.35 5.93 17.24
N GLU A 65 10.42 6.47 17.84
CA GLU A 65 11.00 7.75 17.45
C GLU A 65 11.49 7.73 15.99
N LYS A 66 12.03 6.60 15.53
CA LYS A 66 12.54 6.41 14.16
C LYS A 66 11.44 6.32 13.12
N LEU A 67 10.17 6.21 13.51
CA LEU A 67 9.05 6.28 12.58
C LEU A 67 8.94 7.64 11.88
N GLU A 68 9.57 8.70 12.39
CA GLU A 68 9.62 10.00 11.71
C GLU A 68 10.32 9.93 10.34
N ASP A 69 11.17 8.92 10.10
CA ASP A 69 11.76 8.66 8.79
C ASP A 69 10.73 8.23 7.74
N PHE A 70 9.58 7.71 8.17
CA PHE A 70 8.52 7.17 7.32
C PHE A 70 7.21 7.98 7.39
N LEU A 71 7.11 8.94 8.31
CA LEU A 71 5.91 9.72 8.62
C LEU A 71 6.17 11.23 8.47
N THR A 72 5.20 11.94 7.91
CA THR A 72 5.26 13.40 7.74
C THR A 72 4.90 14.17 9.02
N ASP A 73 3.88 13.72 9.74
CA ASP A 73 3.28 14.40 10.89
C ASP A 73 3.00 13.47 12.08
N GLY A 74 3.70 12.33 12.12
CA GLY A 74 3.48 11.24 13.08
C GLY A 74 2.28 10.35 12.78
N LEU A 75 1.59 10.57 11.66
CA LEU A 75 0.43 9.78 11.22
C LEU A 75 0.46 9.46 9.72
N HIS A 76 0.66 10.45 8.85
CA HIS A 76 0.59 10.26 7.40
C HIS A 76 1.95 9.83 6.84
N LEU A 77 1.94 8.78 6.02
CA LEU A 77 3.15 8.26 5.36
C LEU A 77 3.80 9.32 4.45
N ASN A 78 5.13 9.34 4.44
CA ASN A 78 5.94 10.04 3.45
C ASN A 78 6.31 9.10 2.29
N GLU A 79 7.20 9.52 1.39
CA GLU A 79 7.67 8.72 0.26
C GLU A 79 8.27 7.36 0.66
N LYS A 80 9.07 7.31 1.73
CA LYS A 80 9.68 6.07 2.24
C LYS A 80 8.62 5.15 2.85
N GLY A 81 7.66 5.73 3.57
CA GLY A 81 6.53 4.99 4.11
C GLY A 81 5.68 4.35 3.00
N TYR A 82 5.40 5.09 1.92
CA TYR A 82 4.67 4.55 0.78
C TYR A 82 5.45 3.50 -0.02
N ALA A 83 6.78 3.56 -0.06
CA ALA A 83 7.60 2.51 -0.67
C ALA A 83 7.36 1.15 0.02
N ILE A 84 7.35 1.12 1.36
CA ILE A 84 7.04 -0.09 2.14
C ILE A 84 5.61 -0.59 1.88
N VAL A 85 4.64 0.32 1.74
CA VAL A 85 3.26 -0.06 1.38
C VAL A 85 3.22 -0.73 0.01
N PHE A 86 3.89 -0.13 -0.98
CA PHE A 86 3.91 -0.63 -2.35
C PHE A 86 4.54 -2.02 -2.42
N GLU A 87 5.72 -2.21 -1.84
CA GLU A 87 6.42 -3.50 -1.79
C GLU A 87 5.58 -4.57 -1.08
N GLY A 88 4.97 -4.23 0.05
CA GLY A 88 4.11 -5.15 0.79
C GLY A 88 2.85 -5.56 0.02
N LEU A 89 2.23 -4.61 -0.67
CA LEU A 89 1.04 -4.85 -1.49
C LEU A 89 1.38 -5.71 -2.72
N GLU A 90 2.42 -5.33 -3.46
CA GLU A 90 2.92 -6.06 -4.63
C GLU A 90 3.21 -7.51 -4.27
N LYS A 91 4.00 -7.74 -3.21
CA LYS A 91 4.33 -9.09 -2.73
C LYS A 91 3.06 -9.88 -2.38
N THR A 92 2.11 -9.26 -1.69
CA THR A 92 0.86 -9.93 -1.30
C THR A 92 0.02 -10.33 -2.51
N ILE A 93 -0.10 -9.44 -3.51
CA ILE A 93 -0.78 -9.75 -4.77
C ILE A 93 -0.04 -10.89 -5.48
N LYS A 94 1.29 -10.81 -5.59
CA LYS A 94 2.10 -11.84 -6.24
C LYS A 94 1.91 -13.22 -5.62
N ASP A 95 1.90 -13.30 -4.31
CA ASP A 95 1.88 -14.57 -3.58
C ASP A 95 0.46 -15.17 -3.49
N ALA A 96 -0.56 -14.35 -3.29
CA ALA A 96 -1.92 -14.82 -3.02
C ALA A 96 -2.89 -14.69 -4.20
N TYR A 97 -2.62 -13.77 -5.13
CA TYR A 97 -3.48 -13.40 -6.25
C TYR A 97 -2.65 -13.20 -7.53
N PRO A 98 -1.80 -14.18 -7.91
CA PRO A 98 -0.79 -13.99 -8.97
C PRO A 98 -1.41 -13.54 -10.29
N GLU A 99 -2.63 -13.95 -10.62
CA GLU A 99 -3.35 -13.54 -11.83
C GLU A 99 -3.63 -12.03 -11.91
N TYR A 100 -3.60 -11.32 -10.78
CA TYR A 100 -3.75 -9.86 -10.71
C TYR A 100 -2.41 -9.12 -10.58
N HIS A 101 -1.29 -9.84 -10.47
CA HIS A 101 0.04 -9.22 -10.47
C HIS A 101 0.31 -8.61 -11.84
N TYR A 102 0.92 -7.42 -11.88
CA TYR A 102 1.08 -6.66 -13.13
C TYR A 102 1.87 -7.42 -14.20
N ASP A 103 2.86 -8.25 -13.81
CA ASP A 103 3.61 -9.12 -14.72
C ASP A 103 2.75 -10.18 -15.43
N ASN A 104 1.60 -10.54 -14.85
CA ASN A 104 0.68 -11.56 -15.39
C ASN A 104 -0.51 -10.93 -16.12
N LEU A 105 -0.60 -9.60 -16.16
CA LEU A 105 -1.64 -8.88 -16.90
C LEU A 105 -1.14 -8.54 -18.31
N GLN A 106 -2.01 -8.73 -19.30
CA GLN A 106 -1.77 -8.24 -20.66
C GLN A 106 -2.32 -6.83 -20.84
N SER A 107 -1.70 -6.08 -21.76
CA SER A 107 -2.24 -4.79 -22.18
C SER A 107 -3.59 -4.99 -22.88
N VAL A 108 -4.61 -4.32 -22.34
CA VAL A 108 -6.00 -4.34 -22.84
C VAL A 108 -6.10 -3.84 -24.29
N PHE A 109 -5.14 -3.01 -24.71
CA PHE A 109 -4.95 -2.58 -26.10
C PHE A 109 -3.60 -3.07 -26.62
N MET A 110 -3.44 -3.20 -27.94
CA MET A 110 -2.13 -3.43 -28.54
C MET A 110 -1.22 -2.23 -28.30
N TYR A 111 0.07 -2.51 -28.13
CA TYR A 111 1.08 -1.45 -28.15
C TYR A 111 1.06 -0.74 -29.50
N PHE A 112 1.27 0.58 -29.46
CA PHE A 112 1.14 1.43 -30.64
C PHE A 112 2.08 1.03 -31.77
N ASP A 113 3.31 0.61 -31.44
CA ASP A 113 4.31 0.17 -32.43
C ASP A 113 3.81 -1.00 -33.28
N LEU A 114 3.11 -1.97 -32.67
CA LEU A 114 2.53 -3.11 -33.38
C LEU A 114 1.39 -2.71 -34.32
N ILE A 115 0.65 -1.65 -33.98
CA ILE A 115 -0.39 -1.07 -34.84
C ILE A 115 0.25 -0.33 -36.01
N ALA A 116 1.29 0.46 -35.75
CA ALA A 116 2.01 1.23 -36.75
C ALA A 116 2.69 0.33 -37.80
N GLU A 117 3.19 -0.85 -37.40
CA GLU A 117 3.74 -1.86 -38.30
C GLU A 117 2.68 -2.60 -39.14
N ASN A 118 1.41 -2.55 -38.74
CA ASN A 118 0.30 -3.29 -39.38
C ASN A 118 -0.91 -2.36 -39.62
N PRO A 119 -0.76 -1.25 -40.36
CA PRO A 119 -1.80 -0.24 -40.49
C PRO A 119 -3.09 -0.79 -41.11
N ASP A 120 -2.98 -1.77 -42.01
CA ASP A 120 -4.15 -2.41 -42.63
C ASP A 120 -5.02 -3.23 -41.65
N LYS A 121 -4.47 -3.57 -40.47
CA LYS A 121 -5.16 -4.34 -39.42
C LYS A 121 -5.63 -3.48 -38.25
N TYR A 122 -5.55 -2.15 -38.34
CA TYR A 122 -5.78 -1.27 -37.18
C TYR A 122 -7.13 -1.49 -36.49
N MET A 123 -8.22 -1.72 -37.24
CA MET A 123 -9.57 -1.98 -36.68
C MET A 123 -9.65 -3.27 -35.87
N GLU A 124 -8.79 -4.25 -36.16
CA GLU A 124 -8.67 -5.48 -35.38
C GLU A 124 -7.79 -5.26 -34.15
N LEU A 125 -6.62 -4.63 -34.35
CA LEU A 125 -5.60 -4.43 -33.31
C LEU A 125 -6.00 -3.43 -32.23
N THR A 126 -6.96 -2.54 -32.51
CA THR A 126 -7.49 -1.56 -31.55
C THR A 126 -8.67 -2.08 -30.73
N LYS A 127 -9.12 -3.33 -30.97
CA LYS A 127 -10.17 -3.93 -30.15
C LYS A 127 -9.67 -4.15 -28.73
N LYS A 128 -10.52 -3.78 -27.78
CA LYS A 128 -10.31 -4.04 -26.35
C LYS A 128 -10.22 -5.55 -26.10
N ARG A 129 -9.18 -5.98 -25.40
CA ARG A 129 -8.95 -7.37 -24.96
C ARG A 129 -9.15 -7.50 -23.45
N SER A 130 -9.23 -8.73 -22.96
CA SER A 130 -9.17 -8.97 -21.52
C SER A 130 -7.79 -8.58 -20.99
N ALA A 131 -7.71 -8.12 -19.74
CA ALA A 131 -6.42 -7.96 -19.06
C ALA A 131 -5.83 -9.31 -18.61
N PHE A 132 -6.67 -10.36 -18.58
CA PHE A 132 -6.25 -11.71 -18.23
C PHE A 132 -6.04 -12.53 -19.50
N ALA A 133 -4.87 -13.14 -19.66
CA ALA A 133 -4.49 -13.87 -20.87
C ALA A 133 -5.32 -15.14 -21.16
N HIS A 134 -6.03 -15.68 -20.15
CA HIS A 134 -6.70 -16.98 -20.20
C HIS A 134 -8.21 -16.93 -19.90
N SER A 135 -8.84 -15.75 -19.96
CA SER A 135 -10.27 -15.55 -19.68
C SER A 135 -11.13 -15.44 -20.92
#